data_AF-A0A257WT48-F1
#
_entry.id   AF-A0A257WT48-F1
#
_cell.length_a   1.000
_cell.length_b   1.000
_cell.length_c   1.000
_cell.angle_alpha   90.00
_cell.angle_beta   90.00
_cell.angle_gamma   90.00
#
_symmetry.space_group_name_H-M   'P 1'
#
loop_
_entity.id
_entity.type
_entity.pdbx_description
1 polymer ?
#
loop_
_entity_poly.entity_id
_entity_poly.type
_entity_poly.pdbx_seq_one_letter_code
_entity_poly.pdbx_strand_id
1 'polypeptide(L)'
;MLVRDGVIQKQFIEPEKEGDPFEVSDADTMLAYINPNARKPDQVAIFTRVGCGHCARAKAKLTELGYEYAEVTLPNTSRSRVVGAVSGALTVPQIFINGEHIGGADELERWSRKAA
;
A
#
# COMPACT_ATOMS: atom_id res chain seq x y z
N MET A 1 -19.29 14.09 -1.22
CA MET A 1 -20.42 14.36 -0.29
C MET A 1 -20.75 13.09 0.50
N LEU A 2 -21.22 13.22 1.74
CA LEU A 2 -21.68 12.11 2.58
C LEU A 2 -23.21 12.08 2.57
N VAL A 3 -23.78 10.95 2.17
CA VAL A 3 -25.23 10.69 2.16
C VAL A 3 -25.52 9.48 3.04
N ARG A 4 -26.50 9.59 3.94
CA ARG A 4 -27.01 8.46 4.74
C ARG A 4 -28.52 8.39 4.60
N ASP A 5 -29.03 7.22 4.22
CA ASP A 5 -30.46 6.95 4.04
C ASP A 5 -31.18 7.98 3.15
N GLY A 6 -30.51 8.37 2.05
CA GLY A 6 -31.03 9.36 1.10
C GLY A 6 -30.89 10.82 1.55
N VAL A 7 -30.38 11.09 2.75
CA VAL A 7 -30.17 12.44 3.29
C VAL A 7 -28.72 12.87 3.18
N ILE A 8 -28.47 14.03 2.58
CA ILE A 8 -27.15 14.64 2.49
C ILE A 8 -26.76 15.16 3.88
N GLN A 9 -25.73 14.58 4.51
CA GLN A 9 -25.25 15.01 5.82
C GLN A 9 -24.11 16.03 5.72
N LYS A 10 -23.25 15.89 4.72
CA LYS A 10 -22.11 16.79 4.51
C LYS A 10 -21.76 16.90 3.03
N GLN A 11 -21.57 18.12 2.56
CA GLN A 11 -20.93 18.39 1.26
C GLN A 11 -19.53 18.93 1.51
N PHE A 12 -18.60 18.47 0.68
CA PHE A 12 -17.20 18.90 0.64
C PHE A 12 -17.07 19.60 -0.71
N ILE A 13 -17.36 20.90 -0.73
CA ILE A 13 -17.40 21.70 -1.95
C ILE A 13 -16.05 22.39 -2.06
N GLU A 14 -15.37 22.19 -3.18
CA GLU A 14 -14.06 22.79 -3.42
C GLU A 14 -14.15 24.32 -3.49
N PRO A 15 -13.18 25.04 -2.93
CA PRO A 15 -13.11 26.49 -3.07
C PRO A 15 -12.72 26.88 -4.50
N GLU A 16 -13.28 27.97 -5.02
CA GLU A 16 -12.84 28.54 -6.30
C GLU A 16 -11.52 29.29 -6.12
N LYS A 17 -10.40 28.59 -6.33
CA LYS A 17 -9.06 29.17 -6.31
C LYS A 17 -8.09 28.38 -7.17
N GLU A 18 -6.97 29.00 -7.49
CA GLU A 18 -5.85 28.34 -8.17
C GLU A 18 -5.11 27.40 -7.21
N GLY A 19 -4.58 26.29 -7.72
CA GLY A 19 -3.81 25.32 -6.94
C GLY A 19 -4.26 23.88 -7.17
N ASP A 20 -4.19 23.07 -6.10
CA ASP A 20 -4.72 21.71 -6.11
C ASP A 20 -6.25 21.75 -6.25
N PRO A 21 -6.84 21.09 -7.26
CA PRO A 21 -8.29 21.05 -7.42
C PRO A 21 -9.02 20.21 -6.36
N PHE A 22 -8.33 19.48 -5.49
CA PHE A 22 -8.92 18.56 -4.50
C PHE A 22 -8.47 18.86 -3.06
N GLU A 23 -8.80 20.04 -2.54
CA GLU A 23 -8.35 20.43 -1.20
C GLU A 23 -9.24 19.95 -0.06
N VAL A 24 -10.53 19.76 -0.32
CA VAL A 24 -11.49 19.40 0.75
C VAL A 24 -12.35 18.19 0.41
N SER A 25 -12.42 17.79 -0.85
CA SER A 25 -13.24 16.65 -1.32
C SER A 25 -12.46 15.34 -1.44
N ASP A 26 -11.18 15.34 -1.05
CA ASP A 26 -10.35 14.15 -1.05
C ASP A 26 -10.84 13.10 -0.01
N ALA A 27 -10.34 11.88 -0.18
CA ALA A 27 -10.74 10.74 0.64
C ALA A 27 -10.26 10.85 2.10
N ASP A 28 -9.11 11.49 2.37
CA ASP A 28 -8.60 11.67 3.71
C ASP A 28 -9.47 12.67 4.49
N THR A 29 -9.87 13.78 3.86
CA THR A 29 -10.80 14.75 4.46
C THR A 29 -12.14 14.12 4.79
N MET A 30 -12.67 13.27 3.89
CA MET A 30 -13.88 12.50 4.16
C MET A 30 -13.70 11.52 5.34
N LEU A 31 -12.60 10.76 5.36
CA LEU A 31 -12.32 9.79 6.42
C LEU A 31 -12.22 10.48 7.78
N ALA A 32 -11.50 11.60 7.87
CA ALA A 32 -11.37 12.39 9.08
C ALA A 32 -12.72 12.91 9.59
N TYR A 33 -13.63 13.27 8.68
CA TYR A 33 -14.99 13.68 9.03
C TYR A 33 -15.83 12.51 9.55
N ILE A 34 -15.76 11.34 8.90
CA ILE A 34 -16.56 10.15 9.26
C ILE A 34 -16.06 9.53 10.58
N ASN A 35 -14.73 9.41 10.73
CA ASN A 35 -14.09 8.83 11.89
C ASN A 35 -12.67 9.42 12.05
N PRO A 36 -12.50 10.47 12.88
CA PRO A 36 -11.20 11.13 13.06
C PRO A 36 -10.16 10.25 13.75
N ASN A 37 -10.58 9.16 14.40
CA ASN A 37 -9.71 8.20 15.07
C ASN A 37 -9.37 6.99 14.19
N ALA A 38 -9.81 6.97 12.92
CA ALA A 38 -9.49 5.89 12.01
C ALA A 38 -7.98 5.87 11.71
N ARG A 39 -7.37 4.68 11.78
CA ARG A 39 -6.02 4.48 11.28
C ARG A 39 -6.05 4.45 9.75
N LYS A 40 -5.16 5.18 9.10
CA LYS A 40 -4.99 5.11 7.64
C LYS A 40 -4.52 3.71 7.22
N PRO A 41 -4.94 3.22 6.05
CA PRO A 41 -4.43 1.96 5.52
C PRO A 41 -2.90 1.97 5.45
N ASP A 42 -2.28 0.85 5.78
CA ASP A 42 -0.84 0.70 5.63
C ASP A 42 -0.47 0.70 4.13
N GLN A 43 0.62 1.36 3.79
CA GLN A 43 1.12 1.40 2.42
C GLN A 43 2.07 0.23 2.19
N VAL A 44 1.53 -0.86 1.64
CA VAL A 44 2.31 -2.09 1.39
C VAL A 44 2.44 -2.36 -0.10
N ALA A 45 3.66 -2.61 -0.55
CA ALA A 45 3.95 -3.01 -1.92
C ALA A 45 4.86 -4.25 -1.94
N ILE A 46 4.63 -5.13 -2.93
CA ILE A 46 5.48 -6.30 -3.18
C ILE A 46 5.85 -6.40 -4.65
N PHE A 47 7.14 -6.49 -4.94
CA PHE A 47 7.64 -6.79 -6.28
C PHE A 47 7.71 -8.30 -6.48
N THR A 48 7.11 -8.80 -7.56
CA THR A 48 7.01 -10.25 -7.80
C THR A 48 7.38 -10.61 -9.24
N ARG A 49 7.34 -11.91 -9.54
CA ARG A 49 7.36 -12.45 -10.91
C ARG A 49 6.42 -13.65 -11.01
N VAL A 50 5.96 -13.95 -12.21
CA VAL A 50 5.17 -15.15 -12.49
C VAL A 50 5.94 -16.43 -12.14
N GLY A 51 5.26 -17.39 -11.52
CA GLY A 51 5.82 -18.70 -11.17
C GLY A 51 6.89 -18.67 -10.06
N CYS A 52 6.82 -17.70 -9.15
CA CYS A 52 7.77 -17.56 -8.04
C CYS A 52 7.19 -18.07 -6.71
N GLY A 53 7.70 -19.21 -6.23
CA GLY A 53 7.26 -19.80 -4.95
C GLY A 53 7.52 -18.91 -3.73
N HIS A 54 8.69 -18.23 -3.67
CA HIS A 54 8.98 -17.29 -2.57
C HIS A 54 8.03 -16.09 -2.56
N CYS A 55 7.59 -15.64 -3.74
CA CYS A 55 6.64 -14.54 -3.87
C CYS A 55 5.26 -14.96 -3.36
N ALA A 56 4.81 -16.17 -3.71
CA ALA A 56 3.57 -16.73 -3.18
C ALA A 56 3.60 -16.85 -1.64
N ARG A 57 4.73 -17.31 -1.08
CA ARG A 57 4.92 -17.39 0.38
C ARG A 57 4.86 -16.02 1.05
N ALA A 58 5.55 -15.01 0.50
CA ALA A 58 5.51 -13.66 1.04
C ALA A 58 4.10 -13.06 1.00
N LYS A 59 3.36 -13.27 -0.10
CA LYS A 59 1.96 -12.84 -0.22
C LYS A 59 1.05 -13.50 0.81
N ALA A 60 1.18 -14.81 1.00
CA ALA A 60 0.43 -15.52 2.04
C ALA A 60 0.73 -14.96 3.44
N LYS A 61 2.00 -14.64 3.73
CA LYS A 61 2.39 -14.05 5.00
C LYS A 61 1.81 -12.64 5.20
N LEU A 62 1.81 -11.80 4.17
CA LEU A 62 1.18 -10.47 4.23
C LEU A 62 -0.33 -10.58 4.50
N THR A 63 -1.02 -11.52 3.84
CA THR A 63 -2.43 -11.79 4.08
C THR A 63 -2.69 -12.32 5.50
N GLU A 64 -1.83 -13.21 6.02
CA GLU A 64 -1.90 -13.70 7.41
C GLU A 64 -1.79 -12.56 8.43
N LEU A 65 -0.95 -11.56 8.14
CA LEU A 65 -0.76 -10.37 8.98
C LEU A 65 -1.88 -9.32 8.82
N GLY A 66 -2.84 -9.53 7.91
CA GLY A 66 -3.95 -8.61 7.66
C GLY A 66 -3.56 -7.39 6.79
N TYR A 67 -2.43 -7.43 6.09
CA TYR A 67 -2.05 -6.37 5.17
C TYR A 67 -2.74 -6.51 3.82
N GLU A 68 -3.39 -5.43 3.38
CA GLU A 68 -3.66 -5.21 1.96
C GLU A 68 -2.37 -4.72 1.29
N TYR A 69 -2.10 -5.15 0.06
CA TYR A 69 -0.87 -4.82 -0.63
C TYR A 69 -1.05 -4.65 -2.14
N ALA A 70 -0.23 -3.78 -2.73
CA ALA A 70 -0.08 -3.66 -4.16
C ALA A 70 0.98 -4.65 -4.68
N GLU A 71 0.57 -5.61 -5.52
CA GLU A 71 1.50 -6.50 -6.22
C GLU A 71 1.96 -5.87 -7.54
N VAL A 72 3.27 -5.66 -7.67
CA VAL A 72 3.91 -5.22 -8.91
C VAL A 72 4.64 -6.41 -9.54
N THR A 73 3.99 -7.07 -10.50
CA THR A 73 4.59 -8.18 -11.23
C THR A 73 5.57 -7.67 -12.28
N LEU A 74 6.85 -8.02 -12.15
CA LEU A 74 7.92 -7.54 -13.03
C LEU A 74 8.25 -8.55 -14.15
N PRO A 75 8.29 -8.12 -15.42
CA PRO A 75 8.73 -8.97 -16.51
C PRO A 75 10.25 -9.20 -16.46
N ASN A 76 10.71 -10.30 -17.02
CA ASN A 76 12.13 -10.69 -16.98
C ASN A 76 13.06 -9.62 -17.56
N THR A 77 12.59 -8.86 -18.54
CA THR A 77 13.36 -7.82 -19.27
C THR A 77 13.72 -6.60 -18.42
N SER A 78 12.93 -6.28 -17.40
CA SER A 78 13.15 -5.11 -16.53
C SER A 78 13.38 -5.46 -15.06
N ARG A 79 13.05 -6.69 -14.64
CA ARG A 79 13.06 -7.11 -13.23
C ARG A 79 14.35 -6.77 -12.49
N SER A 80 15.51 -7.17 -13.00
CA SER A 80 16.79 -6.92 -12.32
C SER A 80 17.10 -5.42 -12.17
N ARG A 81 16.76 -4.62 -13.18
CA ARG A 81 16.95 -3.16 -13.14
C ARG A 81 16.05 -2.51 -12.10
N VAL A 82 14.76 -2.85 -12.10
CA VAL A 82 13.78 -2.28 -11.15
C VAL A 82 14.10 -2.71 -9.72
N VAL A 83 14.30 -4.01 -9.49
CA VAL A 83 14.61 -4.54 -8.15
C VAL A 83 15.93 -3.96 -7.63
N GLY A 84 16.99 -3.96 -8.44
CA GLY A 84 18.29 -3.42 -8.05
C GLY A 84 18.24 -1.91 -7.75
N ALA A 85 17.53 -1.13 -8.58
CA ALA A 85 17.45 0.31 -8.41
C ALA A 85 16.62 0.73 -7.19
N VAL A 86 15.51 0.06 -6.92
CA VAL A 86 14.58 0.45 -5.84
C VAL A 86 14.98 -0.15 -4.51
N SER A 87 15.46 -1.40 -4.49
CA SER A 87 15.65 -2.15 -3.26
C SER A 87 17.12 -2.51 -2.97
N GLY A 88 18.05 -2.22 -3.89
CA GLY A 88 19.44 -2.68 -3.79
C GLY A 88 19.62 -4.19 -3.87
N ALA A 89 18.55 -4.97 -4.08
CA ALA A 89 18.60 -6.43 -4.12
C ALA A 89 18.66 -6.94 -5.56
N LEU A 90 18.88 -8.26 -5.72
CA LEU A 90 18.98 -8.90 -7.04
C LEU A 90 17.75 -9.72 -7.42
N THR A 91 16.90 -10.05 -6.45
CA THR A 91 15.84 -11.06 -6.60
C THR A 91 14.51 -10.58 -6.05
N VAL A 92 13.44 -11.20 -6.55
CA VAL A 92 12.08 -11.07 -6.01
C VAL A 92 11.78 -12.25 -5.07
N PRO A 93 10.88 -12.10 -4.08
CA PRO A 93 10.10 -10.89 -3.79
C PRO A 93 10.91 -9.79 -3.11
N GLN A 94 10.46 -8.54 -3.23
CA GLN A 94 10.90 -7.42 -2.38
C GLN A 94 9.67 -6.73 -1.83
N ILE A 95 9.60 -6.62 -0.50
CA ILE A 95 8.45 -6.09 0.24
C ILE A 95 8.81 -4.73 0.84
N PHE A 96 7.88 -3.79 0.75
CA PHE A 96 7.95 -2.47 1.34
C PHE A 96 6.70 -2.23 2.17
N ILE A 97 6.84 -1.72 3.39
CA ILE A 97 5.73 -1.42 4.31
C ILE A 97 5.95 -0.02 4.86
N ASN A 98 5.01 0.89 4.64
CA ASN A 98 5.02 2.27 5.13
C ASN A 98 6.33 3.03 4.83
N GLY A 99 6.90 2.80 3.64
CA GLY A 99 8.16 3.41 3.19
C GLY A 99 9.43 2.68 3.64
N GLU A 100 9.33 1.70 4.53
CA GLU A 100 10.46 0.85 4.93
C GLU A 100 10.63 -0.32 3.95
N HIS A 101 11.89 -0.57 3.53
CA HIS A 101 12.23 -1.76 2.76
C HIS A 101 12.46 -2.95 3.71
N ILE A 102 11.54 -3.92 3.66
CA ILE A 102 11.58 -5.10 4.54
C ILE A 102 12.53 -6.17 3.99
N GLY A 103 12.62 -6.30 2.67
CA GLY A 103 13.46 -7.31 2.02
C GLY A 103 12.64 -8.42 1.36
N GLY A 104 13.18 -9.64 1.35
CA GLY A 104 12.54 -10.80 0.74
C GLY A 104 11.58 -11.54 1.66
N ALA A 105 11.21 -12.75 1.24
CA ALA A 105 10.24 -13.57 1.97
C ALA A 105 10.77 -14.03 3.34
N ASP A 106 12.07 -14.28 3.48
CA ASP A 106 12.65 -14.69 4.77
C ASP A 106 12.85 -13.50 5.71
N GLU A 107 13.19 -12.33 5.16
CA GLU A 107 13.24 -11.09 5.92
C GLU A 107 11.86 -10.72 6.47
N LEU A 108 10.79 -10.84 5.64
CA LEU A 108 9.41 -10.61 6.07
C LEU A 108 9.01 -11.52 7.23
N GLU A 109 9.36 -12.81 7.15
CA GLU A 109 9.09 -13.79 8.21
C GLU A 109 9.81 -13.43 9.52
N ARG A 110 11.04 -12.90 9.45
CA ARG A 110 11.78 -12.41 10.62
C ARG A 110 11.19 -11.11 11.15
N TRP A 111 10.81 -10.19 10.27
CA TRP A 111 10.23 -8.90 10.61
C TRP A 111 8.89 -9.07 11.33
N SER A 112 8.02 -9.97 10.85
CA SER A 112 6.70 -10.19 11.44
C SER A 112 6.75 -10.71 12.89
N ARG A 113 7.84 -11.37 13.28
CA ARG A 113 8.04 -11.86 14.65
C ARG A 113 8.50 -10.77 15.63
N LYS A 114 9.05 -9.67 15.10
CA LYS A 114 9.47 -8.51 15.90
C LYS A 114 8.38 -7.46 16.02
N ALA A 115 7.50 -7.39 15.02
CA ALA A 115 6.39 -6.46 14.97
C ALA A 115 5.15 -6.95 15.76
N ALA A 116 5.10 -8.24 16.10
CA ALA A 116 4.12 -8.84 17.01
C ALA A 116 4.56 -8.70 18.48
#